data_AF-A0AB38XNC8-F1
#
_entry.id   AF-A0AB38XNC8-F1
#
_cell.length_a   1.000
_cell.length_b   1.000
_cell.length_c   1.000
_cell.angle_alpha   90.00
_cell.angle_beta   90.00
_cell.angle_gamma   90.00
#
_symmetry.space_group_name_H-M   'P 1'
#
loop_
_entity.id
_entity.type
_entity.pdbx_description
1 polymer ?
#
loop_
_entity_poly.entity_id
_entity_poly.type
_entity_poly.pdbx_seq_one_letter_code
_entity_poly.pdbx_strand_id
1 'polypeptide(L)'
;MGRGRQKAKQRKVARKLKYFSTDTDYAALQRELAAQRGETIDTDDQGSYEDDPYAKYADKYADMYADDDADDWEDWASAHR
;
A
#
# COMPACT_ATOMS: atom_id res chain seq x y z
N MET A 1 39.29 -25.07 -10.65
CA MET A 1 39.17 -24.84 -9.19
C MET A 1 38.35 -23.59 -8.76
N GLY A 2 37.50 -22.95 -9.60
CA GLY A 2 36.87 -21.66 -9.23
C GLY A 2 35.34 -21.59 -9.03
N ARG A 3 34.57 -22.56 -9.52
CA ARG A 3 33.09 -22.42 -9.64
C ARG A 3 32.35 -22.45 -8.29
N GLY A 4 32.81 -23.22 -7.31
CA GLY A 4 32.14 -23.32 -6.00
C GLY A 4 32.17 -22.01 -5.21
N ARG A 5 33.29 -21.28 -5.26
CA ARG A 5 33.45 -19.96 -4.61
C ARG A 5 32.56 -18.91 -5.27
N GLN A 6 32.46 -18.93 -6.61
CA GLN A 6 31.56 -18.04 -7.34
C GLN A 6 30.10 -18.31 -7.00
N LYS A 7 29.66 -19.59 -6.98
CA LYS A 7 28.30 -19.96 -6.55
C LYS A 7 27.99 -19.52 -5.11
N ALA A 8 28.94 -19.68 -4.19
CA ALA A 8 28.77 -19.22 -2.81
C ALA A 8 28.61 -17.69 -2.72
N LYS A 9 29.43 -16.93 -3.45
CA LYS A 9 29.30 -15.46 -3.53
C LYS A 9 27.95 -15.03 -4.12
N GLN A 10 27.51 -15.66 -5.21
CA GLN A 10 26.23 -15.36 -5.84
C GLN A 10 25.05 -15.64 -4.91
N ARG A 11 25.04 -16.77 -4.18
CA ARG A 11 23.99 -17.06 -3.19
C ARG A 11 23.94 -16.03 -2.07
N LYS A 12 25.11 -15.54 -1.61
CA LYS A 12 25.19 -14.48 -0.60
C LYS A 12 24.61 -13.17 -1.12
N VAL A 13 24.93 -12.79 -2.36
CA VAL A 13 24.38 -11.60 -3.03
C VAL A 13 22.87 -11.74 -3.23
N ALA A 14 22.40 -12.88 -3.73
CA ALA A 14 20.98 -13.14 -3.94
C ALA A 14 20.17 -13.06 -2.64
N ARG A 15 20.70 -13.62 -1.53
CA ARG A 15 20.05 -13.49 -0.22
C ARG A 15 20.02 -12.05 0.27
N LYS A 16 21.11 -11.30 0.09
CA LYS A 16 21.12 -9.87 0.40
C LYS A 16 20.04 -9.15 -0.38
N LEU A 17 19.96 -9.35 -1.70
CA LEU A 17 18.94 -8.73 -2.56
C LEU A 17 17.52 -9.14 -2.16
N LYS A 18 17.28 -10.44 -1.90
CA LYS A 18 15.94 -10.95 -1.53
C LYS A 18 15.43 -10.36 -0.22
N TYR A 19 16.32 -10.17 0.75
CA TYR A 19 15.98 -9.67 2.09
C TYR A 19 16.51 -8.25 2.30
N PHE A 20 16.80 -7.52 1.23
CA PHE A 20 17.17 -6.11 1.31
C PHE A 20 15.87 -5.32 1.45
N SER A 21 15.65 -4.79 2.64
CA SER A 21 14.68 -3.72 2.85
C SER A 21 15.42 -2.41 2.67
N THR A 22 14.87 -1.52 1.85
CA THR A 22 15.37 -0.14 1.77
C THR A 22 14.98 0.58 3.06
N ASP A 23 15.96 1.19 3.73
CA ASP A 23 15.66 2.15 4.78
C ASP A 23 15.06 3.39 4.13
N THR A 24 13.79 3.64 4.42
CA THR A 24 13.05 4.76 3.86
C THR A 24 13.12 5.92 4.84
N ASP A 25 13.58 7.09 4.41
CA ASP A 25 13.57 8.29 5.25
C ASP A 25 12.15 8.84 5.35
N TYR A 26 11.45 8.43 6.40
CA TYR A 26 10.08 8.88 6.67
C TYR A 26 9.98 10.38 6.92
N ALA A 27 11.03 11.02 7.45
CA ALA A 27 11.02 12.47 7.69
C ALA A 27 11.10 13.25 6.37
N ALA A 28 11.87 12.76 5.40
CA ALA A 28 11.88 13.32 4.04
C ALA A 28 10.54 13.15 3.34
N LEU A 29 9.95 11.94 3.41
CA LEU A 29 8.64 11.64 2.82
C LEU A 29 7.53 12.52 3.40
N GLN A 30 7.50 12.71 4.71
CA GLN A 30 6.52 13.57 5.37
C GLN A 30 6.63 15.02 4.90
N ARG A 31 7.85 15.55 4.71
CA ARG A 31 8.05 16.90 4.18
C ARG A 31 7.54 17.03 2.75
N GLU A 32 7.77 16.03 1.90
CA GLU A 32 7.27 16.02 0.52
C GLU A 32 5.74 16.00 0.46
N LEU A 33 5.10 15.13 1.25
CA LEU A 33 3.64 15.06 1.33
C LEU A 33 3.03 16.35 1.91
N ALA A 34 3.67 16.95 2.90
CA ALA A 34 3.23 18.23 3.46
C ALA A 34 3.39 19.38 2.43
N ALA A 35 4.47 19.36 1.64
CA ALA A 35 4.69 20.34 0.57
C ALA A 35 3.66 20.19 -0.57
N GLN A 36 3.34 18.95 -0.98
CA GLN A 36 2.28 18.69 -1.96
C GLN A 36 0.90 19.14 -1.46
N ARG A 37 0.59 18.90 -0.17
CA ARG A 37 -0.64 19.44 0.42
C ARG A 37 -0.62 20.96 0.42
N GLY A 38 0.50 21.59 0.78
CA GLY A 38 0.65 23.05 0.81
C GLY A 38 0.37 23.74 -0.54
N GLU A 39 0.64 23.08 -1.66
CA GLU A 39 0.32 23.60 -3.00
C GLU A 39 -1.19 23.54 -3.32
N THR A 40 -1.96 22.73 -2.58
CA THR A 40 -3.42 22.65 -2.67
C THR A 40 -4.17 23.37 -1.54
N ILE A 41 -3.47 23.97 -0.55
CA ILE A 41 -4.08 24.79 0.51
C ILE A 41 -4.28 26.24 0.02
N ASP A 42 -5.09 26.40 -1.02
CA ASP A 42 -5.85 27.64 -1.23
C ASP A 42 -7.29 27.31 -1.64
N THR A 43 -7.78 26.13 -1.26
CA THR A 43 -9.20 25.83 -1.41
C THR A 43 -9.68 25.14 -0.16
N ASP A 44 -10.55 25.85 0.54
CA ASP A 44 -11.47 25.40 1.58
C ASP A 44 -12.48 24.39 0.98
N ASP A 45 -11.97 23.38 0.27
CA ASP A 45 -12.75 22.56 -0.64
C ASP A 45 -13.24 21.33 0.12
N GLN A 46 -14.54 21.34 0.37
CA GLN A 46 -15.34 20.13 0.21
C GLN A 46 -15.18 19.60 -1.23
N GLY A 47 -13.97 19.16 -1.58
CA GLY A 47 -13.64 18.66 -2.90
C GLY A 47 -14.54 17.48 -3.19
N SER A 48 -15.44 17.70 -4.14
CA SER A 48 -16.33 16.68 -4.64
C SER A 48 -15.48 15.47 -4.98
N TYR A 49 -15.71 14.36 -4.26
CA TYR A 49 -15.11 13.06 -4.58
C TYR A 49 -15.38 12.64 -6.05
N GLU A 50 -16.26 13.34 -6.77
CA GLU A 50 -16.54 13.14 -8.18
C GLU A 50 -15.34 13.38 -9.12
N ASP A 51 -14.36 14.23 -8.77
CA ASP A 51 -13.20 14.51 -9.64
C ASP A 51 -11.92 13.73 -9.27
N ASP A 52 -11.98 12.87 -8.24
CA ASP A 52 -10.87 11.96 -7.94
C ASP A 52 -10.83 10.84 -9.01
N PRO A 53 -9.75 10.69 -9.79
CA PRO A 53 -9.62 9.59 -10.75
C PRO A 53 -9.73 8.20 -10.08
N TYR A 54 -9.55 8.12 -8.76
CA TYR A 54 -9.72 6.90 -7.97
C TYR A 54 -11.15 6.63 -7.50
N ALA A 55 -12.06 7.60 -7.53
CA ALA A 55 -13.44 7.43 -7.06
C ALA A 55 -14.18 6.30 -7.82
N LYS A 56 -13.93 6.16 -9.12
CA LYS A 56 -14.50 5.08 -9.95
C LYS A 56 -14.11 3.67 -9.48
N TYR A 57 -12.95 3.52 -8.85
CA TYR A 57 -12.55 2.24 -8.26
C TYR A 57 -13.29 1.99 -6.96
N ALA A 58 -13.52 3.02 -6.14
CA ALA A 58 -14.31 2.89 -4.93
C ALA A 58 -15.71 2.37 -5.24
N ASP A 59 -16.41 2.95 -6.23
CA ASP A 59 -17.73 2.47 -6.66
C ASP A 59 -17.70 1.03 -7.17
N LYS A 60 -16.69 0.68 -7.98
CA LYS A 60 -16.55 -0.66 -8.56
C LYS A 60 -16.38 -1.76 -7.51
N TYR A 61 -15.63 -1.46 -6.45
CA TYR A 61 -15.41 -2.41 -5.36
C TYR A 61 -16.53 -2.32 -4.33
N ALA A 62 -17.17 -1.17 -4.15
CA ALA A 62 -18.35 -1.05 -3.30
C ALA A 62 -19.44 -2.05 -3.71
N ASP A 63 -19.76 -2.17 -5.00
CA ASP A 63 -20.73 -3.16 -5.47
C ASP A 63 -20.27 -4.62 -5.31
N MET A 64 -18.95 -4.88 -5.38
CA MET A 64 -18.41 -6.24 -5.27
C MET A 64 -18.42 -6.75 -3.82
N TYR A 65 -18.26 -5.84 -2.87
CA TYR A 65 -18.15 -6.12 -1.45
C TYR A 65 -19.45 -5.83 -0.69
N ALA A 66 -20.39 -5.07 -1.26
CA ALA A 66 -21.68 -4.78 -0.65
C ALA A 66 -22.56 -6.00 -0.38
N ASP A 67 -22.35 -7.11 -1.12
CA ASP A 67 -23.12 -8.35 -0.98
C ASP A 67 -22.38 -9.42 -0.14
N ASP A 68 -21.05 -9.32 0.01
CA ASP A 68 -20.20 -10.35 0.66
C ASP A 68 -19.75 -9.97 2.09
N ASP A 69 -19.67 -8.67 2.43
CA ASP A 69 -19.16 -8.22 3.75
C ASP A 69 -20.18 -8.29 4.90
N ALA A 70 -21.47 -8.41 4.61
CA ALA A 70 -22.51 -8.47 5.64
C ALA A 70 -22.61 -9.86 6.29
N ASP A 71 -22.51 -10.93 5.50
CA ASP A 71 -22.75 -12.30 5.96
C ASP A 71 -21.50 -12.95 6.60
N ASP A 72 -20.28 -12.67 6.10
CA ASP A 72 -19.03 -13.23 6.65
C ASP A 72 -18.73 -12.69 8.05
N TRP A 73 -19.06 -11.42 8.31
CA TRP A 73 -18.86 -10.81 9.62
C TRP A 73 -19.84 -11.33 10.68
N GLU A 74 -21.10 -11.61 10.31
CA GLU A 74 -22.09 -12.18 11.21
C GLU A 74 -21.83 -13.67 11.52
N ASP A 75 -21.35 -14.46 10.55
CA ASP A 75 -20.99 -15.88 10.75
C ASP A 75 -19.77 -16.02 11.69
N TRP A 76 -18.71 -15.23 11.46
CA TRP A 76 -17.54 -15.23 12.34
C TRP A 76 -17.88 -14.79 13.78
N ALA A 77 -18.71 -13.76 13.92
CA ALA A 77 -19.13 -13.24 15.22
C ALA A 77 -20.07 -14.21 15.96
N SER A 78 -20.89 -14.97 15.23
CA SER A 78 -21.76 -15.99 15.80
C SER A 78 -21.00 -17.27 16.18
N ALA A 79 -19.96 -17.64 15.43
CA ALA A 79 -19.11 -18.79 15.72
C ALA A 79 -18.22 -18.59 16.98
N HIS A 80 -17.99 -17.34 17.38
CA HIS A 80 -17.19 -16.98 18.56
C HIS A 80 -18.02 -16.50 19.76
N ARG A 81 -19.34 -16.69 19.75
CA ARG A 81 -20.23 -16.41 20.88
C ARG A 81 -20.47 -17.64 21.75
#